data_AF-A0A348NIK6-F1
#
_entry.id   AF-A0A348NIK6-F1
#
_cell.length_a   1.000
_cell.length_b   1.000
_cell.length_c   1.000
_cell.angle_alpha   90.00
_cell.angle_beta   90.00
_cell.angle_gamma   90.00
#
_symmetry.space_group_name_H-M   'P 1'
#
loop_
_entity.id
_entity.type
_entity.pdbx_description
1 polymer ?
#
loop_
_entity_poly.entity_id
_entity_poly.type
_entity_poly.pdbx_seq_one_letter_code
_entity_poly.pdbx_strand_id
1 'polypeptide(L)'
;MKRNEFIVILTKRLNEQNVGDIDEIIAEYEAHFAYKLADGYTEEEIAIKLGDPDELACQFVAVERPKKHDIGRGLLVTGLVFADFFTGLFFILLAAWTMVIIGFAFASAAIGVAYLIELNPYGILPPMPYWVGAVFAASLLALAVLSLAGSLYFGLYVKQLLKAYGRFHHNRLAVSAGKPVLPSLRAYPKLKPRENRLFRKVVLGSLTIFALCFVLGYIVASITAGTPGFWHAWNWFV
;
A
#
# COMPACT_ATOMS: atom_id res chain seq x y z
N MET A 1 -34.38 7.43 -0.39
CA MET A 1 -34.56 5.97 -0.24
C MET A 1 -33.56 5.46 0.78
N LYS A 2 -33.99 4.54 1.65
CA LYS A 2 -33.09 3.89 2.62
C LYS A 2 -32.36 2.70 1.97
N ARG A 3 -31.24 2.27 2.55
CA ARG A 3 -30.42 1.16 2.03
C ARG A 3 -31.25 -0.09 1.73
N ASN A 4 -32.10 -0.50 2.67
CA ASN A 4 -32.89 -1.72 2.54
C ASN A 4 -33.94 -1.61 1.42
N GLU A 5 -34.51 -0.43 1.18
CA GLU A 5 -35.45 -0.21 0.09
C GLU A 5 -34.74 -0.29 -1.27
N PHE A 6 -33.55 0.29 -1.38
CA PHE A 6 -32.73 0.25 -2.58
C PHE A 6 -32.33 -1.18 -2.97
N ILE A 7 -31.86 -1.98 -1.99
CA ILE A 7 -31.48 -3.36 -2.23
C ILE A 7 -32.70 -4.21 -2.61
N VAL A 8 -33.83 -4.08 -1.92
CA VAL A 8 -35.05 -4.85 -2.24
C VAL A 8 -35.57 -4.56 -3.65
N ILE A 9 -35.55 -3.29 -4.09
CA ILE A 9 -35.95 -2.91 -5.44
C ILE A 9 -34.97 -3.48 -6.48
N LEU A 10 -33.66 -3.36 -6.22
CA LEU A 10 -32.62 -3.88 -7.10
C LEU A 10 -32.70 -5.41 -7.22
N THR A 11 -32.85 -6.15 -6.11
CA THR A 11 -33.02 -7.61 -6.09
C THR A 11 -34.28 -8.04 -6.84
N LYS A 12 -35.40 -7.33 -6.66
CA LYS A 12 -36.65 -7.65 -7.34
C LYS A 12 -36.50 -7.48 -8.86
N ARG A 13 -35.89 -6.38 -9.31
CA ARG A 13 -35.66 -6.11 -10.73
C ARG A 13 -34.64 -7.05 -11.37
N LEU A 14 -33.56 -7.38 -10.67
CA LEU A 14 -32.56 -8.34 -11.13
C LEU A 14 -33.16 -9.76 -11.28
N ASN A 15 -34.08 -10.15 -10.38
CA ASN A 15 -34.85 -11.40 -10.49
C ASN A 15 -35.85 -11.37 -11.65
N GLU A 16 -36.57 -10.25 -11.86
CA GLU A 16 -37.48 -10.07 -13.01
C GLU A 16 -36.73 -10.11 -14.36
N GLN A 17 -35.44 -9.77 -14.36
CA GLN A 17 -34.59 -9.67 -15.55
C GLN A 17 -33.65 -10.88 -15.77
N ASN A 18 -33.73 -11.91 -14.92
CA ASN A 18 -33.06 -13.21 -15.06
C ASN A 18 -31.52 -13.13 -15.21
N VAL A 19 -30.89 -12.28 -14.40
CA VAL A 19 -29.42 -12.15 -14.32
C VAL A 19 -28.85 -13.34 -13.53
N GLY A 20 -27.71 -13.91 -13.97
CA GLY A 20 -27.15 -15.13 -13.35
C GLY A 20 -26.47 -14.94 -11.98
N ASP A 21 -26.04 -13.71 -11.65
CA ASP A 21 -25.16 -13.43 -10.50
C ASP A 21 -25.80 -12.46 -9.48
N ILE A 22 -27.09 -12.62 -9.20
CA ILE A 22 -27.89 -11.68 -8.40
C ILE A 22 -27.34 -11.53 -6.97
N ASP A 23 -27.00 -12.63 -6.31
CA ASP A 23 -26.52 -12.64 -4.91
C ASP A 23 -25.15 -11.98 -4.76
N GLU A 24 -24.25 -12.14 -5.75
CA GLU A 24 -22.93 -11.50 -5.75
C GLU A 24 -23.04 -10.00 -5.97
N ILE A 25 -23.92 -9.57 -6.89
CA ILE A 25 -24.21 -8.17 -7.14
C ILE A 25 -24.78 -7.51 -5.88
N ILE A 26 -25.77 -8.13 -5.23
CA ILE A 26 -26.38 -7.59 -4.01
C ILE A 26 -25.34 -7.44 -2.89
N ALA A 27 -24.51 -8.47 -2.66
CA ALA A 27 -23.46 -8.44 -1.65
C ALA A 27 -22.46 -7.29 -1.89
N GLU A 28 -22.15 -6.98 -3.16
CA GLU A 28 -21.23 -5.89 -3.52
C GLU A 28 -21.86 -4.50 -3.27
N TYR A 29 -23.16 -4.34 -3.54
CA TYR A 29 -23.90 -3.11 -3.23
C TYR A 29 -24.08 -2.91 -1.71
N GLU A 30 -24.38 -3.96 -0.96
CA GLU A 30 -24.43 -3.90 0.50
C GLU A 30 -23.08 -3.48 1.10
N ALA A 31 -21.98 -4.05 0.59
CA ALA A 31 -20.64 -3.67 0.99
C ALA A 31 -20.34 -2.19 0.66
N HIS A 32 -20.80 -1.68 -0.49
CA HIS A 32 -20.63 -0.28 -0.87
C HIS A 32 -21.43 0.68 0.04
N PHE A 33 -22.67 0.33 0.40
CA PHE A 33 -23.46 1.09 1.36
C PHE A 33 -22.81 1.09 2.75
N ALA A 34 -22.39 -0.07 3.26
CA ALA A 34 -21.69 -0.17 4.54
C ALA A 34 -20.41 0.66 4.57
N TYR A 35 -19.70 0.72 3.44
CA TYR A 35 -18.47 1.47 3.29
C TYR A 35 -18.69 2.99 3.25
N LYS A 36 -19.73 3.46 2.55
CA LYS A 36 -20.07 4.89 2.48
C LYS A 36 -20.67 5.42 3.78
N LEU A 37 -21.42 4.58 4.49
CA LEU A 37 -21.96 4.90 5.82
C LEU A 37 -20.81 5.06 6.84
N ALA A 38 -19.78 4.22 6.76
CA ALA A 38 -18.58 4.35 7.58
C ALA A 38 -17.72 5.59 7.26
N ASP A 39 -17.80 6.13 6.04
CA ASP A 39 -17.18 7.40 5.63
C ASP A 39 -18.03 8.63 6.07
N GLY A 40 -19.13 8.43 6.82
CA GLY A 40 -19.96 9.50 7.40
C GLY A 40 -21.07 10.03 6.50
N TYR A 41 -21.32 9.40 5.35
CA TYR A 41 -22.43 9.77 4.46
C TYR A 41 -23.75 9.18 4.96
N THR A 42 -24.83 9.93 4.81
CA THR A 42 -26.19 9.45 5.12
C THR A 42 -26.64 8.47 4.01
N GLU A 43 -27.50 7.51 4.37
CA GLU A 43 -27.98 6.50 3.42
C GLU A 43 -28.68 7.12 2.20
N GLU A 44 -29.30 8.28 2.38
CA GLU A 44 -30.04 9.00 1.34
C GLU A 44 -29.10 9.65 0.32
N GLU A 45 -27.98 10.23 0.76
CA GLU A 45 -26.95 10.78 -0.15
C GLU A 45 -26.25 9.68 -0.95
N ILE A 46 -26.14 8.49 -0.37
CA ILE A 46 -25.57 7.32 -1.03
C ILE A 46 -26.51 6.87 -2.15
N ALA A 47 -27.80 6.73 -1.86
CA ALA A 47 -28.81 6.37 -2.86
C ALA A 47 -28.86 7.38 -4.02
N ILE A 48 -28.81 8.69 -3.75
CA ILE A 48 -28.79 9.73 -4.78
C ILE A 48 -27.53 9.64 -5.66
N LYS A 49 -26.36 9.33 -5.06
CA LYS A 49 -25.10 9.16 -5.80
C LYS A 49 -25.05 7.87 -6.62
N LEU A 50 -25.78 6.83 -6.20
CA LEU A 50 -25.90 5.57 -6.94
C LEU A 50 -26.87 5.70 -8.11
N GLY A 51 -27.90 6.55 -8.00
CA GLY A 51 -28.89 6.78 -9.05
C GLY A 51 -30.13 5.91 -8.89
N ASP A 52 -30.93 5.79 -9.95
CA ASP A 52 -32.18 5.02 -9.92
C ASP A 52 -31.89 3.50 -9.98
N PRO A 53 -32.31 2.70 -8.98
CA PRO A 53 -32.11 1.25 -8.99
C PRO A 53 -32.74 0.55 -10.22
N ASP A 54 -33.79 1.13 -10.81
CA ASP A 54 -34.42 0.59 -12.02
C ASP A 54 -33.52 0.75 -13.26
N GLU A 55 -32.86 1.90 -13.41
CA GLU A 55 -31.90 2.14 -14.50
C GLU A 55 -30.63 1.31 -14.32
N LEU A 56 -30.19 1.12 -13.07
CA LEU A 56 -29.03 0.28 -12.75
C LEU A 56 -29.29 -1.19 -13.09
N ALA A 57 -30.46 -1.74 -12.74
CA ALA A 57 -30.83 -3.11 -13.11
C ALA A 57 -30.83 -3.30 -14.64
N CYS A 58 -31.36 -2.32 -15.38
CA CYS A 58 -31.34 -2.32 -16.85
C CYS A 58 -29.93 -2.26 -17.45
N GLN A 59 -28.93 -1.74 -16.75
CA GLN A 59 -27.53 -1.79 -17.20
C GLN A 59 -26.91 -3.18 -17.09
N PHE A 60 -27.47 -4.06 -16.25
CA PHE A 60 -27.06 -5.46 -16.12
C PHE A 60 -27.79 -6.39 -17.10
N VAL A 61 -28.93 -5.95 -17.65
CA VAL A 61 -29.55 -6.64 -18.79
C VAL A 61 -28.66 -6.46 -20.01
N ALA A 62 -28.28 -7.58 -20.60
CA ALA A 62 -27.63 -7.62 -21.91
C ALA A 62 -28.63 -7.16 -23.00
N VAL A 63 -28.99 -5.88 -23.01
CA VAL A 63 -29.58 -5.27 -24.20
C VAL A 63 -28.45 -5.17 -25.21
N GLU A 64 -28.56 -5.94 -26.29
CA GLU A 64 -27.71 -5.84 -27.48
C GLU A 64 -27.73 -4.38 -27.98
N ARG A 65 -26.81 -3.56 -27.49
CA ARG A 65 -26.64 -2.21 -28.01
C ARG A 65 -26.06 -2.33 -29.43
N PRO A 66 -26.55 -1.55 -30.39
CA PRO A 66 -26.08 -1.62 -31.77
C PRO A 66 -24.57 -1.39 -31.82
N LYS A 67 -23.86 -2.27 -32.56
CA LYS A 67 -22.41 -2.26 -32.75
C LYS A 67 -21.96 -0.88 -33.25
N LYS A 68 -21.50 -0.02 -32.34
CA LYS A 68 -20.89 1.26 -32.71
C LYS A 68 -19.46 0.98 -33.20
N HIS A 69 -19.16 1.57 -34.36
CA HIS A 69 -18.06 1.25 -35.27
C HIS A 69 -16.67 1.06 -34.61
N ASP A 70 -15.98 0.00 -35.06
CA ASP A 70 -14.82 -0.70 -34.48
C ASP A 70 -13.44 -0.05 -34.71
N ILE A 71 -13.37 1.26 -35.02
CA ILE A 71 -12.09 1.92 -35.36
C ILE A 71 -11.27 2.27 -34.10
N GLY A 72 -11.93 2.43 -32.95
CA GLY A 72 -11.28 2.81 -31.69
C GLY A 72 -10.81 1.65 -30.82
N ARG A 73 -11.32 0.42 -31.02
CA ARG A 73 -11.02 -0.72 -30.14
C ARG A 73 -9.60 -1.24 -30.34
N GLY A 74 -9.17 -1.36 -31.60
CA GLY A 74 -7.79 -1.70 -31.94
C GLY A 74 -6.81 -0.71 -31.33
N LEU A 75 -6.97 0.60 -31.59
CA LEU A 75 -6.12 1.66 -31.05
C LEU A 75 -6.09 1.70 -29.52
N LEU A 76 -7.25 1.50 -28.87
CA LEU A 76 -7.34 1.38 -27.41
C LEU A 76 -6.55 0.19 -26.89
N VAL A 77 -6.71 -0.99 -27.50
CA VAL A 77 -5.98 -2.20 -27.09
C VAL A 77 -4.48 -2.03 -27.32
N THR A 78 -4.05 -1.49 -28.47
CA THR A 78 -2.63 -1.25 -28.74
C THR A 78 -2.03 -0.22 -27.78
N GLY A 79 -2.76 0.86 -27.49
CA GLY A 79 -2.37 1.86 -26.51
C GLY A 79 -2.33 1.30 -25.07
N LEU A 80 -3.26 0.41 -24.72
CA LEU A 80 -3.30 -0.25 -23.42
C LEU A 80 -2.11 -1.19 -23.24
N VAL A 81 -1.78 -2.01 -24.25
CA VAL A 81 -0.61 -2.90 -24.25
C VAL A 81 0.69 -2.10 -24.13
N PHE A 82 0.80 -0.96 -24.84
CA PHE A 82 1.95 -0.07 -24.71
C PHE A 82 2.05 0.50 -23.29
N ALA A 83 0.95 0.96 -22.70
CA ALA A 83 0.91 1.44 -21.32
C ALA A 83 1.21 0.33 -20.30
N ASP A 84 0.77 -0.91 -20.56
CA ASP A 84 1.04 -2.07 -19.70
C ASP A 84 2.53 -2.37 -19.61
N PHE A 85 3.30 -2.16 -20.69
CA PHE A 85 4.75 -2.34 -20.67
C PHE A 85 5.43 -1.40 -19.66
N PHE A 86 5.13 -0.09 -19.74
CA PHE A 86 5.68 0.90 -18.79
C PHE A 86 5.19 0.65 -17.37
N THR A 87 3.92 0.28 -17.23
CA THR A 87 3.32 0.03 -15.93
C THR A 87 3.90 -1.23 -15.28
N GLY A 88 4.13 -2.28 -16.06
CA GLY A 88 4.82 -3.49 -15.61
C GLY A 88 6.24 -3.20 -15.15
N LEU A 89 7.01 -2.43 -15.93
CA LEU A 89 8.36 -2.02 -15.54
C LEU A 89 8.36 -1.17 -14.26
N PHE A 90 7.39 -0.26 -14.13
CA PHE A 90 7.20 0.54 -12.93
C PHE A 90 6.90 -0.33 -11.69
N PHE A 91 6.04 -1.35 -11.80
CA PHE A 91 5.76 -2.27 -10.71
C PHE A 91 6.97 -3.13 -10.33
N ILE A 92 7.77 -3.57 -11.31
CA ILE A 92 9.04 -4.28 -11.06
C ILE A 92 10.00 -3.38 -10.28
N LEU A 93 10.12 -2.10 -10.65
CA LEU A 93 10.93 -1.12 -9.92
C LEU A 93 10.46 -0.96 -8.47
N LEU A 94 9.16 -0.84 -8.22
CA LEU A 94 8.62 -0.75 -6.86
C LEU A 94 8.89 -2.03 -6.04
N ALA A 95 8.75 -3.21 -6.66
CA ALA A 95 9.08 -4.47 -6.00
C ALA A 95 10.57 -4.57 -5.66
N ALA A 96 11.46 -4.20 -6.60
CA ALA A 96 12.90 -4.16 -6.38
C ALA A 96 13.27 -3.19 -5.26
N TRP A 97 12.68 -1.99 -5.23
CA TRP A 97 12.85 -1.03 -4.14
C TRP A 97 12.47 -1.63 -2.79
N THR A 98 11.35 -2.35 -2.72
CA THR A 98 10.92 -3.03 -1.48
C THR A 98 11.97 -4.02 -0.99
N MET A 99 12.53 -4.83 -1.90
CA MET A 99 13.58 -5.79 -1.59
C MET A 99 14.86 -5.13 -1.08
N VAL A 100 15.26 -4.00 -1.67
CA VAL A 100 16.42 -3.22 -1.23
C VAL A 100 16.23 -2.72 0.21
N ILE A 101 15.05 -2.17 0.54
CA ILE A 101 14.78 -1.68 1.90
C ILE A 101 14.74 -2.83 2.92
N ILE A 102 14.22 -4.00 2.53
CA ILE A 102 14.26 -5.20 3.38
C ILE A 102 15.72 -5.62 3.63
N GLY A 103 16.55 -5.68 2.58
CA GLY A 103 17.98 -5.98 2.71
C GLY A 103 18.71 -4.97 3.61
N PHE A 104 18.42 -3.68 3.44
CA PHE A 104 18.94 -2.61 4.30
C PHE A 104 18.53 -2.79 5.76
N ALA A 105 17.26 -3.15 6.03
CA ALA A 105 16.79 -3.41 7.38
C ALA A 105 17.57 -4.55 8.05
N PHE A 106 17.79 -5.66 7.33
CA PHE A 106 18.57 -6.79 7.84
C PHE A 106 20.05 -6.43 8.04
N ALA A 107 20.66 -5.69 7.11
CA ALA A 107 22.03 -5.22 7.26
C ALA A 107 22.18 -4.32 8.49
N SER A 108 21.26 -3.35 8.67
CA SER A 108 21.23 -2.47 9.84
C SER A 108 21.07 -3.26 11.14
N ALA A 109 20.19 -4.27 11.16
CA ALA A 109 20.02 -5.14 12.31
C ALA A 109 21.28 -5.95 12.62
N ALA A 110 21.91 -6.54 11.60
CA ALA A 110 23.13 -7.31 11.75
C ALA A 110 24.28 -6.47 12.33
N ILE A 111 24.48 -5.25 11.81
CA ILE A 111 25.49 -4.31 12.33
C ILE A 111 25.15 -3.92 13.78
N GLY A 112 23.88 -3.64 14.08
CA GLY A 112 23.46 -3.31 15.43
C GLY A 112 23.73 -4.44 16.44
N VAL A 113 23.38 -5.68 16.09
CA VAL A 113 23.68 -6.85 16.92
C VAL A 113 25.18 -7.07 17.05
N ALA A 114 25.94 -6.91 15.96
CA ALA A 114 27.39 -7.09 15.97
C ALA A 114 28.08 -6.13 16.96
N TYR A 115 27.63 -4.87 17.05
CA TYR A 115 28.14 -3.94 18.05
C TYR A 115 27.78 -4.31 19.50
N LEU A 116 26.65 -4.95 19.76
CA LEU A 116 26.27 -5.37 21.12
C LEU A 116 27.08 -6.57 21.63
N ILE A 117 27.50 -7.46 20.72
CA ILE A 117 28.22 -8.70 21.05
C ILE A 117 29.73 -8.55 20.78
N GLU A 118 30.19 -7.37 20.34
CA GLU A 118 31.58 -7.11 19.94
C GLU A 118 32.08 -8.07 18.83
N LEU A 119 31.16 -8.53 17.98
CA LEU A 119 31.47 -9.41 16.86
C LEU A 119 32.00 -8.57 15.70
N ASN A 120 33.32 -8.60 15.48
CA ASN A 120 33.95 -7.95 14.33
C ASN A 120 34.63 -8.96 13.39
N PRO A 121 33.85 -9.77 12.64
CA PRO A 121 34.44 -10.66 11.66
C PRO A 121 35.17 -9.85 10.59
N TYR A 122 36.44 -10.19 10.35
CA TYR A 122 37.33 -9.57 9.35
C TYR A 122 37.65 -8.08 9.55
N GLY A 123 37.35 -7.48 10.71
CA GLY A 123 37.70 -6.07 10.98
C GLY A 123 36.88 -5.07 10.17
N ILE A 124 35.71 -5.47 9.66
CA ILE A 124 34.84 -4.63 8.82
C ILE A 124 34.25 -3.47 9.64
N LEU A 125 34.01 -3.68 10.95
CA LEU A 125 33.46 -2.65 11.82
C LEU A 125 34.57 -1.73 12.34
N PRO A 126 34.37 -0.39 12.27
CA PRO A 126 35.34 0.55 12.79
C PRO A 126 35.50 0.39 14.32
N PRO A 127 36.73 0.50 14.83
CA PRO A 127 36.99 0.37 16.26
C PRO A 127 36.39 1.57 17.01
N MET A 128 35.61 1.29 18.06
CA MET A 128 35.12 2.30 18.98
C MET A 128 34.87 1.72 20.38
N PRO A 129 34.84 2.55 21.43
CA PRO A 129 34.52 2.11 22.79
C PRO A 129 33.14 1.46 22.89
N TYR A 130 33.01 0.41 23.71
CA TYR A 130 31.78 -0.39 23.83
C TYR A 130 30.52 0.47 24.09
N TRP A 131 30.59 1.41 25.05
CA TRP A 131 29.43 2.23 25.41
C TRP A 131 28.95 3.13 24.26
N VAL A 132 29.87 3.63 23.43
CA VAL A 132 29.54 4.39 22.21
C VAL A 132 28.90 3.46 21.19
N GLY A 133 29.50 2.28 20.98
CA GLY A 133 28.99 1.26 20.08
C GLY A 133 27.59 0.77 20.47
N ALA A 134 27.30 0.60 21.75
CA ALA A 134 26.00 0.18 22.25
C ALA A 134 24.89 1.21 21.95
N VAL A 135 25.20 2.51 22.01
CA VAL A 135 24.24 3.56 21.64
C VAL A 135 23.98 3.55 20.13
N PHE A 136 25.02 3.43 19.30
CA PHE A 136 24.85 3.29 17.86
C PHE A 136 24.12 2.00 17.49
N ALA A 137 24.34 0.91 18.22
CA ALA A 137 23.61 -0.33 18.06
C ALA A 137 22.11 -0.15 18.31
N ALA A 138 21.73 0.53 19.40
CA ALA A 138 20.33 0.84 19.69
C ALA A 138 19.69 1.68 18.56
N SER A 139 20.44 2.65 18.02
CA SER A 139 20.02 3.44 16.85
C SER A 139 19.81 2.55 15.62
N LEU A 140 20.78 1.70 15.26
CA LEU A 140 20.71 0.83 14.09
C LEU A 140 19.62 -0.24 14.18
N LEU A 141 19.36 -0.77 15.38
CA LEU A 141 18.24 -1.68 15.63
C LEU A 141 16.89 -0.97 15.49
N ALA A 142 16.76 0.24 16.03
CA ALA A 142 15.55 1.05 15.84
C ALA A 142 15.33 1.39 14.36
N LEU A 143 16.39 1.73 13.62
CA LEU A 143 16.34 1.97 12.18
C LEU A 143 15.93 0.72 11.40
N ALA A 144 16.41 -0.47 11.80
CA ALA A 144 16.01 -1.73 11.19
C ALA A 144 14.51 -2.00 11.37
N VAL A 145 13.98 -1.81 12.59
CA VAL A 145 12.55 -1.94 12.87
C VAL A 145 11.72 -0.93 12.06
N LEU A 146 12.17 0.32 11.99
CA LEU A 146 11.52 1.36 11.20
C LEU A 146 11.49 1.00 9.71
N SER A 147 12.61 0.56 9.16
CA SER A 147 12.75 0.18 7.75
C SER A 147 11.92 -1.05 7.40
N LEU A 148 11.86 -2.05 8.29
CA LEU A 148 11.04 -3.24 8.12
C LEU A 148 9.53 -2.92 8.21
N ALA A 149 9.13 -2.07 9.16
CA ALA A 149 7.75 -1.61 9.23
C ALA A 149 7.36 -0.84 7.95
N GLY A 150 8.23 0.04 7.47
CA GLY A 150 8.05 0.77 6.23
C GLY A 150 7.91 -0.15 5.01
N SER A 151 8.78 -1.16 4.88
CA SER A 151 8.74 -2.10 3.74
C SER A 151 7.50 -2.98 3.74
N LEU A 152 7.02 -3.43 4.90
CA LEU A 152 5.78 -4.18 5.02
C LEU A 152 4.58 -3.35 4.56
N TYR A 153 4.47 -2.10 4.99
CA TYR A 153 3.40 -1.20 4.55
C TYR A 153 3.49 -0.90 3.05
N PHE A 154 4.70 -0.66 2.56
CA PHE A 154 4.95 -0.40 1.15
C PHE A 154 4.60 -1.62 0.27
N GLY A 155 4.90 -2.83 0.72
CA GLY A 155 4.48 -4.06 0.04
C GLY A 155 2.95 -4.21 -0.03
N LEU A 156 2.23 -3.87 1.04
CA LEU A 156 0.76 -3.82 1.04
C LEU A 156 0.23 -2.74 0.09
N TYR A 157 0.92 -1.60 0.01
CA TYR A 157 0.59 -0.52 -0.93
C TYR A 157 0.76 -0.97 -2.39
N VAL A 158 1.89 -1.58 -2.74
CA VAL A 158 2.15 -2.13 -4.08
C VAL A 158 1.10 -3.16 -4.46
N LYS A 159 0.74 -4.07 -3.53
CA LYS A 159 -0.32 -5.07 -3.76
C LYS A 159 -1.68 -4.43 -4.03
N GLN A 160 -2.03 -3.38 -3.29
CA GLN A 160 -3.28 -2.64 -3.50
C GLN A 160 -3.27 -1.89 -4.84
N LEU A 161 -2.14 -1.30 -5.19
CA LEU A 161 -1.96 -0.58 -6.44
C LEU A 161 -2.09 -1.52 -7.66
N LEU A 162 -1.50 -2.72 -7.59
CA LEU A 162 -1.66 -3.77 -8.60
C LEU A 162 -3.14 -4.17 -8.78
N LYS A 163 -3.88 -4.34 -7.69
CA LYS A 163 -5.32 -4.64 -7.76
C LYS A 163 -6.12 -3.50 -8.39
N ALA A 164 -5.83 -2.26 -8.00
CA ALA A 164 -6.48 -1.08 -8.58
C ALA A 164 -6.17 -0.95 -10.08
N TYR A 165 -4.93 -1.22 -10.48
CA TYR A 165 -4.52 -1.23 -11.88
C TYR A 165 -5.20 -2.34 -12.68
N GLY A 166 -5.23 -3.57 -12.17
CA GLY A 166 -5.93 -4.68 -12.81
C GLY A 166 -7.42 -4.39 -13.01
N ARG A 167 -8.07 -3.74 -12.03
CA ARG A 167 -9.47 -3.31 -12.14
C ARG A 167 -9.64 -2.21 -13.19
N PHE A 168 -8.73 -1.24 -13.24
CA PHE A 168 -8.72 -0.21 -14.29
C PHE A 168 -8.60 -0.83 -15.68
N HIS A 169 -7.66 -1.77 -15.85
CA HIS A 169 -7.45 -2.48 -17.12
C HIS A 169 -8.70 -3.28 -17.52
N HIS A 170 -9.29 -4.04 -16.60
CA HIS A 170 -10.55 -4.76 -16.83
C HIS A 170 -11.69 -3.82 -17.23
N ASN A 171 -11.86 -2.69 -16.53
CA ASN A 171 -12.90 -1.72 -16.82
C ASN A 171 -12.73 -1.08 -18.21
N ARG A 172 -11.50 -0.78 -18.63
CA ARG A 172 -11.22 -0.26 -19.97
C ARG A 172 -11.59 -1.27 -21.06
N LEU A 173 -11.30 -2.55 -20.85
CA LEU A 173 -11.70 -3.63 -21.75
C LEU A 173 -13.22 -3.83 -21.75
N ALA A 174 -13.87 -3.79 -20.59
CA ALA A 174 -15.32 -3.93 -20.45
C ALA A 174 -16.09 -2.81 -21.18
N VAL A 175 -15.64 -1.55 -21.03
CA VAL A 175 -16.18 -0.40 -21.78
C VAL A 175 -16.07 -0.63 -23.28
N SER A 176 -14.93 -1.14 -23.77
CA SER A 176 -14.74 -1.43 -25.20
C SER A 176 -15.63 -2.58 -25.72
N ALA A 177 -16.03 -3.48 -24.82
CA ALA A 177 -16.87 -4.64 -25.13
C ALA A 177 -18.36 -4.39 -24.89
N GLY A 178 -18.76 -3.18 -24.48
CA GLY A 178 -20.14 -2.84 -24.12
C GLY A 178 -20.65 -3.57 -22.86
N LYS A 179 -19.74 -4.08 -22.02
CA LYS A 179 -20.06 -4.80 -20.78
C LYS A 179 -20.18 -3.83 -19.60
N PRO A 180 -20.94 -4.18 -18.54
CA PRO A 180 -21.05 -3.35 -17.33
C PRO A 180 -19.67 -3.14 -16.69
N VAL A 181 -19.46 -1.94 -16.15
CA VAL A 181 -18.18 -1.48 -15.59
C VAL A 181 -18.23 -1.59 -14.08
N LEU A 182 -17.17 -2.10 -13.49
CA LEU A 182 -17.10 -2.28 -12.05
C LEU A 182 -16.57 -1.02 -11.34
N PRO A 183 -16.91 -0.78 -10.06
CA PRO A 183 -16.42 0.38 -9.33
C PRO A 183 -14.89 0.40 -9.20
N SER A 184 -14.30 1.59 -9.27
CA SER A 184 -12.85 1.78 -9.15
C SER A 184 -12.37 1.54 -7.71
N LEU A 185 -11.31 0.76 -7.55
CA LEU A 185 -10.65 0.55 -6.26
C LEU A 185 -9.75 1.73 -5.91
N ARG A 186 -9.68 2.09 -4.62
CA ARG A 186 -8.75 3.12 -4.13
C ARG A 186 -7.30 2.60 -4.19
N ALA A 187 -6.35 3.52 -4.44
CA ALA A 187 -4.93 3.20 -4.58
C ALA A 187 -4.22 2.88 -3.25
N TYR A 188 -4.77 3.32 -2.11
CA TYR A 188 -4.14 3.12 -0.80
C TYR A 188 -4.75 1.94 -0.02
N PRO A 189 -3.93 1.15 0.70
CA PRO A 189 -4.41 0.02 1.48
C PRO A 189 -5.15 0.50 2.74
N LYS A 190 -6.31 -0.09 3.04
CA LYS A 190 -7.00 0.10 4.32
C LYS A 190 -6.60 -1.03 5.27
N LEU A 191 -5.81 -0.71 6.29
CA LEU A 191 -5.52 -1.62 7.40
C LEU A 191 -6.71 -1.67 8.37
N LYS A 192 -6.86 -2.77 9.11
CA LYS A 192 -7.86 -2.82 10.18
C LYS A 192 -7.54 -1.75 11.23
N PRO A 193 -8.55 -1.16 11.90
CA PRO A 193 -8.31 -0.06 12.85
C PRO A 193 -7.31 -0.40 13.96
N ARG A 194 -7.35 -1.64 14.46
CA ARG A 194 -6.41 -2.13 15.50
C ARG A 194 -4.97 -2.22 14.97
N GLU A 195 -4.79 -2.85 13.80
CA GLU A 195 -3.49 -3.03 13.15
C GLU A 195 -2.87 -1.68 12.79
N ASN A 196 -3.66 -0.74 12.29
CA ASN A 196 -3.18 0.61 11.95
C ASN A 196 -2.68 1.38 13.19
N ARG A 197 -3.39 1.27 14.32
CA ARG A 197 -2.96 1.88 15.59
C ARG A 197 -1.65 1.29 16.07
N LEU A 198 -1.50 -0.03 16.01
CA LEU A 198 -0.26 -0.71 16.39
C LEU A 198 0.89 -0.30 15.48
N PHE A 199 0.67 -0.34 14.16
CA PHE A 199 1.65 0.08 13.16
C PHE A 199 2.15 1.50 13.41
N ARG A 200 1.24 2.45 13.62
CA ARG A 200 1.60 3.84 13.92
C ARG A 200 2.42 3.97 15.20
N LYS A 201 2.08 3.21 16.26
CA LYS A 201 2.87 3.19 17.50
C LYS A 201 4.28 2.65 17.28
N VAL A 202 4.41 1.56 16.52
CA VAL A 202 5.71 0.96 16.21
C VAL A 202 6.57 1.93 15.39
N VAL A 203 6.02 2.51 14.32
CA VAL A 203 6.74 3.46 13.45
C VAL A 203 7.15 4.73 14.21
N LEU A 204 6.24 5.33 14.98
CA LEU A 204 6.58 6.52 15.77
C LEU A 204 7.58 6.18 16.88
N GLY A 205 7.37 5.06 17.57
CA GLY A 205 8.29 4.58 18.61
C GLY A 205 9.70 4.35 18.06
N SER A 206 9.85 3.57 17.01
CA SER A 206 11.15 3.29 16.39
C SER A 206 11.80 4.55 15.82
N LEU A 207 11.04 5.46 15.20
CA LEU A 207 11.55 6.73 14.72
C LEU A 207 12.08 7.61 15.86
N THR A 208 11.35 7.71 16.97
CA THR A 208 11.78 8.50 18.13
C THR A 208 13.03 7.90 18.78
N ILE A 209 13.08 6.59 18.98
CA ILE A 209 14.25 5.90 19.54
C ILE A 209 15.46 6.08 18.62
N PHE A 210 15.29 5.89 17.31
CA PHE A 210 16.36 6.10 16.33
C PHE A 210 16.92 7.52 16.40
N ALA A 211 16.05 8.55 16.33
CA ALA A 211 16.49 9.93 16.35
C ALA A 211 17.24 10.30 17.65
N LEU A 212 16.70 9.87 18.80
CA LEU A 212 17.32 10.13 20.10
C LEU A 212 18.66 9.41 20.26
N CYS A 213 18.72 8.11 19.96
CA CYS A 213 19.95 7.33 20.05
C CYS A 213 21.00 7.78 19.05
N PHE A 214 20.62 8.19 17.84
CA PHE A 214 21.56 8.69 16.84
C PHE A 214 22.26 9.98 17.30
N VAL A 215 21.47 10.95 17.79
CA VAL A 215 22.00 12.22 18.32
C VAL A 215 22.83 11.97 19.58
N LEU A 216 22.35 11.13 20.50
CA LEU A 216 23.07 10.78 21.71
C LEU A 216 24.38 10.06 21.40
N GLY A 217 24.38 9.14 20.42
CA GLY A 217 25.57 8.43 19.96
C GLY A 217 26.64 9.38 19.46
N TYR A 218 26.26 10.37 18.65
CA TYR A 218 27.16 11.42 18.19
C TYR A 218 27.76 12.20 19.38
N ILE A 219 26.92 12.69 20.31
CA ILE A 219 27.38 13.47 21.46
C ILE A 219 28.35 12.67 22.33
N VAL A 220 28.00 11.42 22.67
CA VAL A 220 28.84 10.56 23.51
C VAL A 220 30.15 10.23 22.79
N ALA A 221 30.12 9.98 21.48
CA ALA A 221 31.32 9.74 20.69
C ALA A 221 32.25 10.96 20.68
N SER A 222 31.71 12.16 20.45
CA SER A 222 32.50 13.41 20.47
C SER A 222 33.12 13.69 21.84
N ILE A 223 32.39 13.45 22.94
CA ILE A 223 32.91 13.62 24.31
C ILE A 223 34.02 12.61 24.59
N THR A 224 33.82 11.35 24.20
CA THR A 224 34.76 10.27 24.50
C THR A 224 36.05 10.39 23.68
N ALA A 225 35.96 10.88 22.44
CA ALA A 225 37.12 11.16 21.61
C ALA A 225 37.80 12.51 21.92
N GLY A 226 37.18 13.37 22.73
CA GLY A 226 37.67 14.72 23.02
C GLY A 226 37.64 15.68 21.82
N THR A 227 37.09 15.25 20.68
CA THR A 227 37.00 16.04 19.44
C THR A 227 35.69 15.74 18.71
N PRO A 228 35.10 16.73 18.01
CA PRO A 228 33.89 16.50 17.20
C PRO A 228 34.14 15.54 16.02
N GLY A 229 35.38 15.48 15.52
CA GLY A 229 35.83 14.53 14.49
C GLY A 229 36.32 13.21 15.07
N PHE A 230 35.52 12.55 15.90
CA PHE A 230 35.91 11.34 16.63
C PHE A 230 36.40 10.20 15.73
N TRP A 231 35.91 10.13 14.48
CA TRP A 231 36.35 9.15 13.49
C TRP A 231 37.83 9.31 13.09
N HIS A 232 38.38 10.52 13.13
CA HIS A 232 39.82 10.75 12.93
C HIS A 232 40.61 10.34 14.18
N ALA A 233 40.10 10.62 15.38
CA ALA A 233 40.74 10.24 16.64
C ALA A 233 40.82 8.71 16.82
N TRP A 234 39.86 7.97 16.26
CA TRP A 234 39.81 6.51 16.30
C TRP A 234 40.37 5.82 15.06
N ASN A 235 41.00 6.56 14.15
CA ASN A 235 41.63 6.02 12.93
C ASN A 235 40.67 5.18 12.07
N TRP A 236 39.43 5.64 11.89
CA TRP A 236 38.44 4.94 11.06
C TRP A 236 38.80 4.92 9.58
N PHE A 237 39.61 5.89 9.15
CA PHE A 237 40.09 6.02 7.77
C PHE A 237 41.62 6.01 7.81
N VAL A 238 42.22 5.01 7.16
CA VAL A 238 43.66 4.94 6.85
C VAL A 238 43.89 5.46 5.45
#